data_AF-A0A9Q8QIK8-F1
#
_entry.id   AF-A0A9Q8QIK8-F1
#
_cell.length_a   1.000
_cell.length_b   1.000
_cell.length_c   1.000
_cell.angle_alpha   90.00
_cell.angle_beta   90.00
_cell.angle_gamma   90.00
#
_symmetry.space_group_name_H-M   'P 1'
#
loop_
_entity.id
_entity.type
_entity.pdbx_description
1 polymer ?
#
loop_
_entity_poly.entity_id
_entity_poly.type
_entity_poly.pdbx_seq_one_letter_code
_entity_poly.pdbx_strand_id
1 'polypeptide(L)'
;MAAPSDGTGHSLLPRDKPKLNQYRTMDDCLHDRNILYHAAPSTGNCYDLDGKTGAFFYNTAGFLLSRANKDIGCAGDWIGLRGGRCMEKGPYRSVVMR
;
A
#
# COMPACT_ATOMS: atom_id res chain seq x y z
N MET A 1 14.19 25.29 30.35
CA MET A 1 14.49 24.67 29.05
C MET A 1 13.66 23.41 28.92
N ALA A 2 12.76 23.33 27.94
CA ALA A 2 12.20 22.12 27.33
C ALA A 2 11.29 22.59 26.20
N ALA A 3 11.72 22.40 24.95
CA ALA A 3 10.90 22.63 23.76
C ALA A 3 10.03 21.38 23.48
N PRO A 4 8.83 21.55 22.91
CA PRO A 4 7.81 20.51 22.84
C PRO A 4 8.01 19.55 21.67
N SER A 5 7.39 18.38 21.82
CA SER A 5 7.28 17.26 20.90
C SER A 5 6.85 17.68 19.49
N ASP A 6 7.71 17.39 18.50
CA ASP A 6 7.38 17.56 17.09
C ASP A 6 6.99 16.18 16.51
N GLY A 7 5.68 15.94 16.43
CA GLY A 7 5.10 14.89 15.61
C GLY A 7 5.21 15.31 14.15
N THR A 8 6.40 15.20 13.58
CA THR A 8 6.67 15.69 12.22
C THR A 8 6.24 14.65 11.19
N GLY A 9 5.07 14.91 10.60
CA GLY A 9 4.65 14.34 9.32
C GLY A 9 5.78 14.54 8.29
N HIS A 10 6.24 13.43 7.72
CA HIS A 10 7.41 13.44 6.85
C HIS A 10 7.09 14.09 5.50
N SER A 11 7.60 15.31 5.36
CA SER A 11 8.18 15.99 4.18
C SER A 11 7.69 15.65 2.77
N LEU A 12 7.20 16.70 2.08
CA LEU A 12 7.05 16.78 0.63
C LEU A 12 8.42 16.95 -0.07
N LEU A 13 9.11 15.86 -0.46
CA LEU A 13 10.33 15.87 -1.32
C LEU A 13 10.38 14.61 -2.24
N PRO A 14 11.10 14.65 -3.39
CA PRO A 14 10.82 13.80 -4.56
C PRO A 14 11.19 12.31 -4.39
N ARG A 15 10.28 11.45 -4.89
CA ARG A 15 10.31 9.97 -4.94
C ARG A 15 10.30 9.28 -3.58
N ASP A 16 9.18 9.39 -2.87
CA ASP A 16 8.72 8.28 -2.03
C ASP A 16 8.93 6.96 -2.77
N LYS A 17 9.54 5.95 -2.14
CA LYS A 17 9.74 4.64 -2.78
C LYS A 17 8.42 3.89 -2.82
N PRO A 18 8.19 3.07 -3.87
CA PRO A 18 6.99 2.26 -3.93
C PRO A 18 6.99 1.31 -2.75
N LYS A 19 5.84 1.16 -2.10
CA LYS A 19 5.68 0.30 -0.92
C LYS A 19 4.35 -0.43 -1.01
N LEU A 20 4.35 -1.70 -0.63
CA LEU A 20 3.13 -2.50 -0.47
C LEU A 20 3.27 -3.32 0.81
N ASN A 21 2.39 -3.06 1.77
CA ASN A 21 2.31 -3.83 3.00
C ASN A 21 0.92 -4.44 3.14
N GLN A 22 0.85 -5.65 3.67
CA GLN A 22 -0.40 -6.33 3.96
C GLN A 22 -0.57 -6.49 5.46
N TYR A 23 -1.78 -6.25 5.94
CA TYR A 23 -2.15 -6.25 7.35
C TYR A 23 -3.40 -7.07 7.56
N ARG A 24 -3.55 -7.61 8.78
CA ARG A 24 -4.75 -8.36 9.14
C ARG A 24 -5.98 -7.46 9.23
N THR A 25 -5.82 -6.23 9.71
CA THR A 25 -6.91 -5.27 9.90
C THR A 25 -6.57 -3.88 9.36
N MET A 26 -7.59 -3.03 9.21
CA MET A 26 -7.38 -1.61 8.87
C MET A 26 -6.67 -0.85 9.99
N ASP A 27 -6.94 -1.15 11.26
CA ASP A 27 -6.23 -0.53 12.39
C ASP A 27 -4.72 -0.82 12.35
N ASP A 28 -4.37 -2.08 12.10
CA ASP A 28 -2.97 -2.51 11.93
C ASP A 28 -2.29 -1.71 10.81
N CYS A 29 -3.01 -1.45 9.71
CA CYS A 29 -2.49 -0.67 8.59
C CYS A 29 -2.27 0.81 8.99
N LEU A 30 -3.28 1.46 9.57
CA LEU A 30 -3.22 2.87 9.93
C LEU A 30 -2.15 3.19 10.97
N HIS A 31 -1.80 2.20 11.80
CA HIS A 31 -0.75 2.32 12.82
C HIS A 31 0.57 1.61 12.44
N ASP A 32 0.67 1.02 11.24
CA ASP A 32 1.81 0.24 10.74
C ASP A 32 2.31 -0.87 11.71
N ARG A 33 1.40 -1.71 12.22
CA ARG A 33 1.69 -2.79 13.18
C ARG A 33 1.34 -4.16 12.61
N ASN A 34 1.93 -5.23 13.16
CA ASN A 34 1.55 -6.62 12.84
C ASN A 34 1.55 -6.95 11.33
N ILE A 35 2.53 -6.43 10.59
CA ILE A 35 2.64 -6.59 9.14
C ILE A 35 2.71 -8.08 8.78
N LEU A 36 1.81 -8.54 7.92
CA LEU A 36 1.79 -9.91 7.39
C LEU A 36 2.77 -10.09 6.23
N TYR A 37 2.94 -9.04 5.43
CA TYR A 37 3.80 -9.01 4.26
C TYR A 37 4.29 -7.59 3.98
N HIS A 38 5.54 -7.45 3.58
CA HIS A 38 6.16 -6.19 3.18
C HIS A 38 6.89 -6.38 1.86
N ALA A 39 6.67 -5.46 0.92
CA ALA A 39 7.42 -5.36 -0.32
C ALA A 39 7.76 -3.91 -0.67
N ALA A 40 8.84 -3.76 -1.42
CA ALA A 40 9.16 -2.58 -2.22
C ALA A 40 8.86 -2.92 -3.69
N PRO A 41 7.64 -2.65 -4.19
CA PRO A 41 7.23 -3.05 -5.52
C PRO A 41 8.11 -2.48 -6.62
N SER A 42 8.48 -3.31 -7.60
CA SER A 42 9.05 -2.82 -8.87
C SER A 42 7.92 -2.56 -9.87
N THR A 43 8.16 -1.66 -10.83
CA THR A 43 7.17 -1.37 -11.87
C THR A 43 6.79 -2.63 -12.66
N GLY A 44 5.50 -2.81 -12.93
CA GLY A 44 4.96 -3.94 -13.71
C GLY A 44 4.84 -5.26 -12.96
N ASN A 45 5.50 -5.42 -11.80
CA ASN A 45 5.38 -6.64 -11.01
C ASN A 45 4.02 -6.71 -10.31
N CYS A 46 3.40 -7.89 -10.40
CA CYS A 46 2.15 -8.18 -9.72
C CYS A 46 2.39 -8.84 -8.36
N TYR A 47 1.63 -8.40 -7.36
CA TYR A 47 1.70 -8.89 -5.99
C TYR A 47 0.31 -9.35 -5.55
N ASP A 48 0.15 -10.64 -5.26
CA ASP A 48 -1.11 -11.16 -4.75
C ASP A 48 -1.32 -10.77 -3.27
N LEU A 49 -2.57 -10.49 -2.93
CA LEU A 49 -3.01 -10.20 -1.58
C LEU A 49 -3.41 -11.51 -0.88
N ASP A 50 -2.73 -11.83 0.20
CA ASP A 50 -2.94 -13.07 0.96
C ASP A 50 -4.38 -13.19 1.47
N GLY A 51 -4.86 -14.42 1.65
CA GLY A 51 -6.20 -14.70 2.16
C GLY A 51 -6.48 -14.08 3.54
N LYS A 52 -5.45 -13.90 4.37
CA LYS A 52 -5.54 -13.33 5.72
C LYS A 52 -5.47 -11.81 5.77
N THR A 53 -5.20 -11.17 4.65
CA THR A 53 -5.10 -9.71 4.54
C THR A 53 -6.49 -9.09 4.65
N GLY A 54 -6.71 -8.21 5.63
CA GLY A 54 -7.92 -7.39 5.73
C GLY A 54 -7.73 -5.99 5.18
N ALA A 55 -6.51 -5.46 5.21
CA ALA A 55 -6.15 -4.17 4.64
C ALA A 55 -4.72 -4.19 4.09
N PHE A 56 -4.42 -3.30 3.16
CA PHE A 56 -3.08 -3.12 2.63
C PHE A 56 -2.73 -1.64 2.54
N PHE A 57 -1.48 -1.31 2.83
CA PHE A 57 -0.90 -0.01 2.53
C PHE A 57 -0.26 -0.08 1.16
N TYR A 58 -0.52 0.92 0.32
CA TYR A 58 0.23 1.13 -0.91
C TYR A 58 0.85 2.52 -0.91
N ASN A 59 2.03 2.66 -1.52
CA ASN A 59 2.57 3.93 -1.99
C ASN A 59 3.00 3.74 -3.44
N THR A 60 2.43 4.53 -4.36
CA THR A 60 2.71 4.38 -5.79
C THR A 60 3.96 5.12 -6.25
N ALA A 61 4.61 5.96 -5.43
CA ALA A 61 5.91 6.56 -5.77
C ALA A 61 5.98 7.36 -7.09
N GLY A 62 4.83 7.73 -7.66
CA GLY A 62 4.72 8.37 -8.98
C GLY A 62 4.33 7.42 -10.12
N PHE A 63 4.12 6.13 -9.87
CA PHE A 63 3.52 5.18 -10.80
C PHE A 63 2.02 5.50 -11.00
N LEU A 64 1.69 6.07 -12.17
CA LEU A 64 0.40 6.72 -12.45
C LEU A 64 -0.71 5.76 -12.87
N LEU A 65 -0.36 4.54 -13.26
CA LEU A 65 -1.22 3.49 -13.79
C LEU A 65 -1.31 2.26 -12.84
N SER A 66 -0.87 2.44 -11.59
CA SER A 66 -0.96 1.44 -10.52
C SER A 66 -2.41 1.03 -10.26
N ARG A 67 -2.62 -0.25 -9.92
CA ARG A 67 -3.97 -0.85 -9.80
C ARG A 67 -4.06 -1.83 -8.64
N ALA A 68 -5.25 -1.91 -8.05
CA ALA A 68 -5.73 -3.06 -7.30
C ALA A 68 -6.75 -3.79 -8.16
N ASN A 69 -6.60 -5.11 -8.31
CA ASN A 69 -7.42 -5.93 -9.19
C ASN A 69 -8.21 -6.96 -8.38
N LYS A 70 -9.41 -7.33 -8.84
CA LYS A 70 -10.32 -8.25 -8.14
C LYS A 70 -9.87 -9.72 -8.21
N ASP A 71 -9.00 -10.07 -9.16
CA ASP A 71 -8.44 -11.43 -9.28
C ASP A 71 -6.94 -11.47 -8.94
N ILE A 72 -6.43 -12.67 -8.71
CA ILE A 72 -4.99 -12.92 -8.54
C ILE A 72 -4.24 -12.69 -9.86
N GLY A 73 -2.93 -12.45 -9.80
CA GLY A 73 -2.12 -12.25 -11.01
C GLY A 73 -2.45 -10.96 -11.77
N CYS A 74 -3.04 -9.97 -11.11
CA CYS A 74 -3.36 -8.65 -11.67
C CYS A 74 -4.32 -8.70 -12.85
N ALA A 75 -5.27 -9.63 -12.77
CA ALA A 75 -6.35 -9.84 -13.72
C ALA A 75 -7.71 -9.31 -13.19
N GLY A 76 -8.70 -9.32 -14.07
CA GLY A 76 -10.08 -8.93 -13.75
C GLY A 76 -10.31 -7.42 -13.67
N ASP A 77 -11.46 -7.05 -13.11
CA ASP A 77 -11.80 -5.65 -12.83
C ASP A 77 -10.78 -5.01 -11.89
N TRP A 78 -10.59 -3.70 -12.03
CA TRP A 78 -9.60 -2.98 -11.25
C TRP A 78 -10.03 -1.57 -10.89
N ILE A 79 -9.39 -1.04 -9.85
CA ILE A 79 -9.40 0.38 -9.52
C ILE A 79 -8.01 0.96 -9.62
N GLY A 80 -7.95 2.25 -9.95
CA GLY A 80 -6.68 3.00 -9.98
C GLY A 80 -6.19 3.29 -8.56
N LEU A 81 -4.90 3.11 -8.33
CA LEU A 81 -4.21 3.52 -7.11
C LEU A 81 -3.34 4.73 -7.41
N ARG A 82 -3.38 5.73 -6.51
CA ARG A 82 -2.50 6.91 -6.56
C ARG A 82 -2.13 7.37 -5.15
N GLY A 83 -0.91 7.88 -5.03
CA GLY A 83 -0.36 8.38 -3.78
C GLY A 83 0.00 7.25 -2.81
N GLY A 84 -0.03 7.55 -1.52
CA GLY A 84 0.19 6.57 -0.46
C GLY A 84 -0.93 6.58 0.57
N ARG A 85 -1.56 5.42 0.84
CA ARG A 85 -2.56 5.26 1.90
C ARG A 85 -2.85 3.78 2.23
N CYS A 86 -3.51 3.58 3.37
CA CYS A 86 -4.18 2.34 3.70
C CYS A 86 -5.50 2.18 2.93
N MET A 87 -5.80 0.96 2.53
CA MET A 87 -7.04 0.58 1.84
C MET A 87 -7.51 -0.78 2.37
N GLU A 88 -8.82 -0.92 2.60
CA GLU A 88 -9.40 -2.23 2.91
C GLU A 88 -9.21 -3.16 1.72
N LYS A 89 -8.87 -4.42 1.97
CA LYS A 89 -8.71 -5.40 0.90
C LYS A 89 -10.00 -5.54 0.09
N GLY A 90 -11.14 -5.63 0.77
CA GLY A 90 -12.44 -5.81 0.13
C GLY A 90 -12.41 -6.93 -0.93
N PRO A 91 -12.83 -6.67 -2.18
CA PRO A 91 -12.83 -7.66 -3.25
C PRO A 91 -11.46 -7.82 -3.94
N TYR A 92 -10.45 -7.02 -3.61
CA TYR A 92 -9.18 -7.04 -4.32
C TYR A 92 -8.31 -8.21 -3.91
N ARG A 93 -7.63 -8.80 -4.89
CA ARG A 93 -6.80 -9.99 -4.72
C ARG A 93 -5.37 -9.81 -5.22
N SER A 94 -5.07 -8.73 -5.92
CA SER A 94 -3.70 -8.42 -6.34
C SER A 94 -3.47 -6.93 -6.60
N VAL A 95 -2.22 -6.51 -6.54
CA VAL A 95 -1.77 -5.11 -6.75
C VAL A 95 -0.59 -5.10 -7.72
N VAL A 96 -0.61 -4.15 -8.67
CA VAL A 96 0.52 -3.83 -9.55
C VAL A 96 0.82 -2.35 -9.47
N MET A 97 2.10 -2.00 -9.37
CA MET A 97 2.56 -0.62 -9.47
C MET A 97 3.11 -0.37 -10.87
N ARG A 98 2.65 0.66 -11.58
CA ARG A 98 3.17 1.01 -12.93
C ARG A 98 2.90 2.46 -13.30
#